data_AF-A0A940SUQ9-F1
#
_entry.id   AF-A0A940SUQ9-F1
#
_cell.length_a   1.000
_cell.length_b   1.000
_cell.length_c   1.000
_cell.angle_alpha   90.00
_cell.angle_beta   90.00
_cell.angle_gamma   90.00
#
_symmetry.space_group_name_H-M   'P 1'
#
loop_
_entity.id
_entity.type
_entity.pdbx_description
1 polymer ?
#
loop_
_entity_poly.entity_id
_entity_poly.type
_entity_poly.pdbx_seq_one_letter_code
_entity_poly.pdbx_strand_id
1 'polypeptide(L)'
;MIAGPIRFGLRTFKTALAVLLCILLFQLLQRDAPLIACLAAVFAMREDVSSTIHFGSYRIIGNLLGGSLALIYIYIYRIFNYSFYAELILIPLFVIFIIIFSDALNFNPGIVGACATLFIIVLTVPETETFWYAISRIMDTVIGTLVALLVNRFVKPPDAKITHEVTPDFQEAFLAQKQEIATLKRQLADYQKQDDNFH
;
A
#
# COMPACT_ATOMS: atom_id res chain seq x y z
N MET A 1 4.12 -20.84 -18.74
CA MET A 1 4.30 -19.55 -18.04
C MET A 1 5.67 -19.01 -18.42
N ILE A 2 5.74 -18.02 -19.32
CA ILE A 2 7.01 -17.44 -19.76
C ILE A 2 7.35 -16.35 -18.74
N ALA A 3 8.29 -16.63 -17.85
CA ALA A 3 8.82 -15.62 -16.95
C ALA A 3 9.59 -14.58 -17.77
N GLY A 4 9.15 -13.32 -17.76
CA GLY A 4 9.90 -12.22 -18.35
C GLY A 4 11.26 -12.02 -17.67
N PRO A 5 12.19 -11.27 -18.29
CA PRO A 5 13.52 -11.05 -17.72
C PRO A 5 13.41 -10.37 -16.34
N ILE A 6 14.11 -10.93 -15.34
CA ILE A 6 14.19 -10.37 -13.99
C ILE A 6 14.94 -9.04 -14.07
N ARG A 7 14.24 -7.92 -13.85
CA ARG A 7 14.84 -6.59 -13.80
C ARG A 7 14.91 -6.14 -12.35
N PHE A 8 16.13 -5.98 -11.82
CA PHE A 8 16.36 -5.33 -10.53
C PHE A 8 16.09 -3.82 -10.67
N GLY A 9 14.84 -3.43 -10.39
CA GLY A 9 14.42 -2.03 -10.41
C GLY A 9 14.82 -1.30 -9.12
N LEU A 10 14.93 0.03 -9.21
CA LEU A 10 15.25 0.90 -8.07
C LEU A 10 14.30 0.69 -6.89
N ARG A 11 13.01 0.45 -7.15
CA ARG A 11 12.01 0.16 -6.11
C ARG A 11 12.40 -1.07 -5.28
N THR A 12 12.89 -2.15 -5.92
CA THR A 12 13.34 -3.36 -5.22
C THR A 12 14.52 -3.05 -4.28
N PHE A 13 15.47 -2.25 -4.75
CA PHE A 13 16.60 -1.80 -3.93
C PHE A 13 16.14 -0.95 -2.74
N LYS A 14 15.24 0.02 -2.95
CA LYS A 14 14.66 0.84 -1.87
C LYS A 14 13.96 -0.01 -0.81
N THR A 15 13.18 -1.01 -1.24
CA THR A 15 12.51 -1.93 -0.31
C THR A 15 13.52 -2.70 0.54
N ALA A 16 14.55 -3.29 -0.08
CA ALA A 16 15.59 -4.03 0.64
C ALA A 16 16.35 -3.14 1.62
N LEU A 17 16.68 -1.90 1.21
CA LEU A 17 17.32 -0.91 2.08
C LEU A 17 16.43 -0.53 3.26
N ALA A 18 15.12 -0.33 3.04
CA ALA A 18 14.19 -0.03 4.12
C ALA A 18 14.10 -1.18 5.15
N VAL A 19 14.09 -2.43 4.69
CA VAL A 19 14.12 -3.60 5.57
C VAL A 19 15.43 -3.68 6.36
N LEU A 20 16.56 -3.47 5.71
CA LEU A 20 17.88 -3.41 6.36
C LEU A 20 17.89 -2.36 7.48
N LEU A 21 17.39 -1.16 7.20
CA LEU A 21 17.32 -0.08 8.18
C LEU A 21 16.36 -0.40 9.33
N CYS A 22 15.23 -1.08 9.08
CA CYS A 22 14.34 -1.53 10.15
C CYS A 22 15.05 -2.50 11.09
N ILE A 23 15.76 -3.50 10.56
CA ILE A 23 16.51 -4.48 11.37
C ILE A 23 17.59 -3.78 12.19
N LEU A 24 18.38 -2.91 11.55
CA LEU A 24 19.45 -2.16 12.22
C LEU A 24 18.91 -1.27 13.34
N LEU A 25 17.79 -0.57 13.10
CA LEU A 25 17.17 0.31 14.07
C LEU A 25 16.65 -0.45 15.29
N PHE A 26 16.02 -1.61 15.09
CA PHE A 26 15.53 -2.43 16.21
C PHE A 26 16.67 -3.01 17.05
N GLN A 27 17.77 -3.44 16.40
CA GLN A 27 18.98 -3.88 17.10
C GLN A 27 19.59 -2.75 17.95
N LEU A 28 19.64 -1.53 17.42
CA LEU A 28 20.20 -0.38 18.13
C LEU A 28 19.33 0.08 19.30
N LEU A 29 18.01 0.01 19.14
CA LEU A 29 17.04 0.38 20.18
C LEU A 29 16.83 -0.72 21.22
N GLN A 30 17.50 -1.88 21.09
CA GLN A 30 17.28 -3.06 21.94
C GLN A 30 15.80 -3.44 22.04
N ARG A 31 15.07 -3.28 20.93
CA ARG A 31 13.65 -3.62 20.82
C ARG A 31 13.50 -5.08 20.37
N ASP A 32 12.33 -5.65 20.57
CA ASP A 32 12.00 -7.04 20.19
C ASP A 32 12.07 -7.29 18.67
N ALA A 33 11.51 -8.40 18.18
CA ALA A 33 11.65 -8.80 16.78
C ALA A 33 11.16 -7.73 15.77
N PRO A 34 11.97 -7.33 14.76
CA PRO A 34 11.64 -6.28 13.79
C PRO A 34 10.60 -6.68 12.73
N LEU A 35 9.97 -7.85 12.87
CA LEU A 35 9.12 -8.48 11.86
C LEU A 35 7.99 -7.55 11.39
N ILE A 36 7.27 -6.94 12.35
CA ILE A 36 6.12 -6.06 12.04
C ILE A 36 6.59 -4.80 11.31
N ALA A 37 7.69 -4.19 11.74
CA ALA A 37 8.26 -3.02 11.10
C ALA A 37 8.73 -3.33 9.67
N CYS A 38 9.40 -4.47 9.46
CA CYS A 38 9.82 -4.89 8.12
C CYS A 38 8.62 -5.11 7.19
N LEU A 39 7.57 -5.79 7.65
CA LEU A 39 6.34 -5.99 6.87
C LEU A 39 5.66 -4.66 6.54
N ALA A 40 5.60 -3.73 7.50
CA ALA A 40 5.05 -2.40 7.27
C ALA A 40 5.86 -1.61 6.25
N ALA A 41 7.19 -1.67 6.32
CA ALA A 41 8.07 -1.00 5.36
C ALA A 41 7.88 -1.54 3.93
N VAL A 42 7.85 -2.87 3.76
CA VAL A 42 7.62 -3.51 2.46
C VAL A 42 6.22 -3.18 1.93
N PHE A 43 5.21 -3.22 2.80
CA PHE A 43 3.83 -2.91 2.42
C PHE A 43 3.69 -1.45 1.97
N ALA A 44 4.29 -0.51 2.69
CA ALA A 44 4.20 0.91 2.39
C ALA A 44 4.98 1.29 1.12
N MET A 45 6.12 0.66 0.84
CA MET A 45 7.01 1.06 -0.27
C MET A 45 6.33 1.04 -1.65
N ARG A 46 6.23 2.21 -2.27
CA ARG A 46 5.71 2.40 -3.65
C ARG A 46 6.75 3.12 -4.52
N GLU A 47 6.42 3.33 -5.79
CA GLU A 47 7.31 4.01 -6.75
C GLU A 47 7.51 5.48 -6.39
N ASP A 48 6.41 6.14 -6.02
CA ASP A 48 6.38 7.53 -5.57
C ASP A 48 6.08 7.65 -4.06
N VAL A 49 6.50 8.79 -3.50
CA VAL A 49 6.37 9.07 -2.06
C VAL A 49 4.90 9.27 -1.66
N SER A 50 4.07 9.88 -2.52
CA SER A 50 2.65 10.12 -2.23
C SER A 50 1.90 8.81 -2.03
N SER A 51 2.05 7.87 -2.97
CA SER A 51 1.51 6.53 -2.85
C SER A 51 2.07 5.79 -1.63
N THR A 52 3.35 6.00 -1.30
CA THR A 52 3.94 5.39 -0.09
C THR A 52 3.27 5.91 1.19
N ILE A 53 2.95 7.20 1.25
CA ILE A 53 2.19 7.79 2.38
C ILE A 53 0.80 7.15 2.43
N HIS A 54 0.09 7.11 1.31
CA HIS A 54 -1.26 6.59 1.23
C HIS A 54 -1.36 5.12 1.67
N PHE A 55 -0.47 4.26 1.13
CA PHE A 55 -0.39 2.86 1.54
C PHE A 55 0.14 2.66 2.97
N GLY A 56 1.04 3.53 3.43
CA GLY A 56 1.46 3.56 4.83
C GLY A 56 0.29 3.84 5.78
N SER A 57 -0.53 4.83 5.47
CA SER A 57 -1.74 5.16 6.23
C SER A 57 -2.73 3.99 6.25
N TYR A 58 -2.94 3.31 5.11
CA TYR A 58 -3.72 2.07 5.05
C TYR A 58 -3.25 1.01 6.04
N ARG A 59 -1.93 0.86 6.17
CA ARG A 59 -1.36 -0.09 7.11
C ARG A 59 -1.55 0.34 8.56
N ILE A 60 -1.34 1.61 8.88
CA ILE A 60 -1.43 2.12 10.26
C ILE A 60 -2.88 2.03 10.77
N ILE A 61 -3.84 2.56 10.01
CA ILE A 61 -5.26 2.54 10.39
C ILE A 61 -5.78 1.10 10.40
N GLY A 62 -5.36 0.25 9.45
CA GLY A 62 -5.72 -1.17 9.45
C GLY A 62 -5.25 -1.87 10.73
N ASN A 63 -4.00 -1.66 11.16
CA ASN A 63 -3.51 -2.22 12.43
C ASN A 63 -4.26 -1.65 13.64
N LEU A 64 -4.64 -0.36 13.63
CA LEU A 64 -5.41 0.24 14.71
C LEU A 64 -6.82 -0.38 14.81
N LEU A 65 -7.49 -0.58 13.67
CA LEU A 65 -8.80 -1.22 13.61
C LEU A 65 -8.71 -2.69 14.06
N GLY A 66 -7.79 -3.47 13.47
CA GLY A 66 -7.62 -4.88 13.83
C GLY A 66 -7.17 -5.08 15.28
N GLY A 67 -6.29 -4.21 15.77
CA GLY A 67 -5.79 -4.24 17.15
C GLY A 67 -6.86 -3.88 18.17
N SER A 68 -7.62 -2.81 17.93
CA SER A 68 -8.72 -2.43 18.83
C SER A 68 -9.80 -3.51 18.90
N LEU A 69 -10.16 -4.09 17.75
CA LEU A 69 -11.10 -5.20 17.68
C LEU A 69 -10.58 -6.48 18.33
N ALA A 70 -9.27 -6.76 18.26
CA ALA A 70 -8.68 -7.89 18.98
C ALA A 70 -8.80 -7.74 20.51
N LEU A 71 -8.62 -6.53 21.04
CA LEU A 71 -8.82 -6.25 22.47
C LEU A 71 -10.28 -6.46 22.90
N ILE A 72 -11.23 -6.00 22.08
CA ILE A 72 -12.66 -6.22 22.33
C ILE A 72 -12.99 -7.72 22.25
N TYR A 73 -12.44 -8.43 21.27
CA TYR A 73 -12.61 -9.88 21.14
C TYR A 73 -12.15 -10.61 22.40
N ILE A 74 -10.95 -10.33 22.93
CA ILE A 74 -10.45 -11.02 24.13
C ILE A 74 -11.31 -10.74 25.35
N TYR A 75 -11.80 -9.51 25.49
CA TYR A 75 -12.72 -9.17 26.57
C TYR A 75 -13.99 -10.02 26.51
N ILE A 76 -14.60 -10.16 25.32
CA ILE A 76 -15.78 -11.01 25.12
C ILE A 76 -15.43 -12.50 25.28
N TYR A 77 -14.30 -12.95 24.75
CA TYR A 77 -13.84 -14.33 24.80
C TYR A 77 -13.65 -14.82 26.25
N ARG A 78 -13.15 -13.94 27.13
CA ARG A 78 -13.06 -14.17 28.57
C ARG A 78 -14.45 -14.34 29.22
N ILE A 79 -15.45 -13.53 28.84
CA ILE A 79 -16.83 -13.67 29.36
C ILE A 79 -17.40 -15.05 29.04
N PHE A 80 -17.05 -15.61 27.88
CA PHE A 80 -17.43 -16.96 27.46
C PHE A 80 -16.49 -18.07 27.97
N ASN A 81 -15.65 -17.78 28.97
CA ASN A 81 -14.71 -18.74 29.59
C ASN A 81 -13.83 -19.46 28.57
N TYR A 82 -13.38 -18.77 27.53
CA TYR A 82 -12.46 -19.33 26.52
C TYR A 82 -13.03 -20.56 25.81
N SER A 83 -14.35 -20.57 25.61
CA SER A 83 -15.05 -21.65 24.94
C SER A 83 -14.74 -21.69 23.45
N PHE A 84 -14.44 -22.88 22.93
CA PHE A 84 -14.22 -23.12 21.50
C PHE A 84 -15.35 -22.55 20.62
N TYR A 85 -16.60 -22.62 21.08
CA TYR A 85 -17.74 -22.07 20.33
C TYR A 85 -17.69 -20.54 20.21
N ALA A 86 -17.17 -19.85 21.23
CA ALA A 86 -16.99 -18.40 21.18
C ALA A 86 -15.89 -18.04 20.18
N GLU A 87 -14.77 -18.76 20.16
CA GLU A 87 -13.73 -18.57 19.15
C GLU A 87 -14.26 -18.80 17.72
N LEU A 88 -14.96 -19.91 17.51
CA LEU A 88 -15.53 -20.33 16.23
C LEU A 88 -16.50 -19.30 15.64
N ILE A 89 -17.31 -18.64 16.49
CA ILE A 89 -18.35 -17.70 16.05
C ILE A 89 -17.85 -16.25 16.03
N LEU A 90 -17.11 -15.82 17.06
CA LEU A 90 -16.71 -14.42 17.19
C LEU A 90 -15.66 -14.04 16.15
N ILE A 91 -14.65 -14.86 15.88
CA ILE A 91 -13.59 -14.46 14.92
C ILE A 91 -14.19 -14.13 13.53
N PRO A 92 -15.04 -14.98 12.91
CA PRO A 92 -15.70 -14.63 11.66
C PRO A 92 -16.59 -13.39 11.76
N LEU A 93 -17.31 -13.21 12.88
CA LEU A 93 -18.17 -12.04 13.11
C LEU A 93 -17.34 -10.74 13.09
N PHE A 94 -16.19 -10.74 13.76
CA PHE A 94 -15.27 -9.60 13.77
C PHE A 94 -14.65 -9.33 12.40
N VAL A 95 -14.39 -10.36 11.59
CA VAL A 95 -13.95 -10.19 10.19
C VAL A 95 -15.03 -9.52 9.35
N ILE A 96 -16.28 -9.97 9.46
CA ILE A 96 -17.43 -9.34 8.77
C ILE A 96 -17.52 -7.87 9.19
N PHE A 97 -17.39 -7.59 10.49
CA PHE A 97 -17.39 -6.22 11.00
C PHE A 97 -16.26 -5.38 10.40
N ILE A 98 -15.02 -5.89 10.34
CA ILE A 98 -13.89 -5.19 9.72
C ILE A 98 -14.21 -4.83 8.27
N ILE A 99 -14.75 -5.77 7.50
CA ILE A 99 -15.05 -5.56 6.07
C ILE A 99 -16.11 -4.47 5.90
N ILE A 100 -17.25 -4.59 6.59
CA ILE A 100 -18.36 -3.64 6.48
C ILE A 100 -17.92 -2.26 6.96
N PHE A 101 -17.22 -2.18 8.09
CA PHE A 101 -16.76 -0.91 8.65
C PHE A 101 -15.71 -0.23 7.76
N SER A 102 -14.77 -1.00 7.21
CA SER A 102 -13.75 -0.46 6.31
C SER A 102 -14.36 0.00 4.98
N ASP A 103 -15.33 -0.73 4.45
CA ASP A 103 -16.03 -0.35 3.21
C ASP A 103 -16.86 0.91 3.39
N ALA A 104 -17.57 1.04 4.51
CA ALA A 104 -18.30 2.25 4.87
C ALA A 104 -17.39 3.50 4.94
N LEU A 105 -16.12 3.33 5.30
CA LEU A 105 -15.12 4.40 5.36
C LEU A 105 -14.29 4.55 4.07
N ASN A 106 -14.60 3.81 3.00
CA ASN A 106 -13.82 3.75 1.76
C ASN A 106 -12.33 3.37 1.99
N PHE A 107 -12.08 2.54 3.00
CA PHE A 107 -10.74 2.13 3.46
C PHE A 107 -10.36 0.71 3.02
N ASN A 108 -10.87 0.30 1.86
CA ASN A 108 -10.78 -1.06 1.35
C ASN A 108 -9.34 -1.64 1.26
N PRO A 109 -8.31 -0.86 0.87
CA PRO A 109 -6.93 -1.38 0.84
C PRO A 109 -6.37 -1.77 2.21
N GLY A 110 -6.97 -1.31 3.31
CA GLY A 110 -6.57 -1.62 4.68
C GLY A 110 -7.16 -2.91 5.26
N ILE A 111 -8.21 -3.48 4.65
CA ILE A 111 -8.97 -4.62 5.18
C ILE A 111 -8.08 -5.82 5.49
N VAL A 112 -7.22 -6.22 4.54
CA VAL A 112 -6.31 -7.35 4.72
C VAL A 112 -5.34 -7.11 5.87
N GLY A 113 -4.86 -5.87 6.03
CA GLY A 113 -4.00 -5.46 7.15
C GLY A 113 -4.71 -5.53 8.50
N ALA A 114 -5.97 -5.10 8.55
CA ALA A 114 -6.81 -5.19 9.75
C ALA A 114 -7.09 -6.64 10.16
N CYS A 115 -7.54 -7.49 9.22
CA CYS A 115 -7.79 -8.90 9.49
C CYS A 115 -6.51 -9.64 9.92
N ALA A 116 -5.38 -9.42 9.24
CA ALA A 116 -4.11 -10.03 9.64
C ALA A 116 -3.64 -9.60 11.04
N THR A 117 -4.04 -8.40 11.48
CA THR A 117 -3.75 -7.90 12.83
C THR A 117 -4.65 -8.52 13.87
N LEU A 118 -5.95 -8.59 13.59
CA LEU A 118 -6.89 -9.36 14.40
C LEU A 118 -6.37 -10.78 14.59
N PHE A 119 -6.09 -11.52 13.51
CA PHE A 119 -5.70 -12.93 13.57
C PHE A 119 -4.42 -13.18 14.34
N ILE A 120 -3.35 -12.43 14.09
CA ILE A 120 -2.10 -12.66 14.82
C ILE A 120 -2.31 -12.40 16.32
N ILE A 121 -3.08 -11.37 16.68
CA ILE A 121 -3.31 -11.06 18.09
C ILE A 121 -4.18 -12.13 18.74
N VAL A 122 -5.32 -12.50 18.14
CA VAL A 122 -6.29 -13.39 18.78
C VAL A 122 -5.92 -14.87 18.69
N LEU A 123 -5.13 -15.29 17.68
CA LEU A 123 -4.78 -16.70 17.45
C LEU A 123 -3.35 -17.07 17.88
N THR A 124 -2.48 -16.10 18.14
CA THR A 124 -1.05 -16.37 18.41
C THR A 124 -0.55 -15.76 19.71
N VAL A 125 -1.10 -14.63 20.15
CA VAL A 125 -0.60 -13.92 21.33
C VAL A 125 -1.34 -14.41 22.58
N PRO A 126 -0.62 -14.76 23.67
CA PRO A 126 -1.26 -15.03 24.94
C PRO A 126 -2.09 -13.84 25.43
N GLU A 127 -3.23 -14.14 26.04
CA GLU A 127 -4.19 -13.10 26.42
C GLU A 127 -3.65 -12.09 27.44
N THR A 128 -2.71 -12.51 28.29
CA THR A 128 -2.07 -11.63 29.30
C THR A 128 -1.23 -10.54 28.65
N GLU A 129 -0.63 -10.83 27.49
CA GLU A 129 0.31 -9.93 26.79
C GLU A 129 -0.36 -9.14 25.66
N THR A 130 -1.61 -9.45 25.35
CA THR A 130 -2.28 -8.94 24.15
C THR A 130 -2.36 -7.41 24.13
N PHE A 131 -2.65 -6.78 25.26
CA PHE A 131 -2.72 -5.31 25.33
C PHE A 131 -1.40 -4.65 24.93
N TRP A 132 -0.29 -5.10 25.53
CA TRP A 132 1.04 -4.59 25.24
C TRP A 132 1.47 -4.90 23.81
N TYR A 133 1.17 -6.11 23.34
CA TYR A 133 1.47 -6.51 21.98
C TYR A 133 0.71 -5.67 20.94
N ALA A 134 -0.57 -5.37 21.16
CA ALA A 134 -1.38 -4.54 20.26
C ALA A 134 -0.78 -3.13 20.12
N ILE A 135 -0.35 -2.52 21.23
CA ILE A 135 0.33 -1.21 21.22
C ILE A 135 1.67 -1.31 20.49
N SER A 136 2.49 -2.31 20.84
CA SER A 136 3.79 -2.50 20.19
C SER A 136 3.64 -2.66 18.69
N ARG A 137 2.62 -3.40 18.25
CA ARG A 137 2.35 -3.64 16.83
C ARG A 137 2.00 -2.37 16.05
N ILE A 138 1.23 -1.47 16.64
CA ILE A 138 0.95 -0.16 16.04
C ILE A 138 2.24 0.65 15.95
N MET A 139 3.04 0.69 17.02
CA MET A 139 4.32 1.40 17.03
C MET A 139 5.30 0.85 15.99
N ASP A 140 5.47 -0.46 15.92
CA ASP A 140 6.36 -1.11 14.95
C ASP A 140 5.91 -0.84 13.52
N THR A 141 4.60 -0.84 13.28
CA THR A 141 4.02 -0.50 11.97
C THR A 141 4.32 0.94 11.59
N VAL A 142 4.18 1.88 12.54
CA VAL A 142 4.50 3.29 12.32
C VAL A 142 5.98 3.45 12.01
N ILE A 143 6.86 2.83 12.81
CA ILE A 143 8.32 2.88 12.60
C ILE A 143 8.68 2.36 11.20
N GLY A 144 8.20 1.17 10.82
CA GLY A 144 8.47 0.60 9.50
C GLY A 144 7.96 1.46 8.35
N THR A 145 6.75 2.03 8.51
CA THR A 145 6.18 2.96 7.53
C THR A 145 7.03 4.22 7.38
N LEU A 146 7.48 4.80 8.49
CA LEU A 146 8.35 5.98 8.49
C LEU A 146 9.70 5.69 7.83
N VAL A 147 10.32 4.55 8.12
CA VAL A 147 11.56 4.12 7.46
C VAL A 147 11.36 3.99 5.94
N ALA A 148 10.27 3.37 5.50
CA ALA A 148 9.95 3.28 4.06
C ALA A 148 9.77 4.66 3.41
N LEU A 149 9.10 5.59 4.09
CA LEU A 149 8.92 6.96 3.63
C LEU A 149 10.25 7.71 3.48
N LEU A 150 11.13 7.61 4.48
CA LEU A 150 12.44 8.23 4.46
C LEU A 150 13.28 7.67 3.31
N VAL A 151 13.36 6.34 3.19
CA VAL A 151 14.11 5.71 2.10
C VAL A 151 13.56 6.11 0.74
N ASN A 152 12.24 6.11 0.56
CA ASN A 152 11.65 6.47 -0.74
C ASN A 152 11.90 7.95 -1.10
N ARG A 153 11.91 8.83 -0.10
CA ARG A 153 12.17 10.26 -0.28
C ARG A 153 13.62 10.56 -0.66
N PHE A 154 14.58 9.89 -0.02
CA PHE A 154 16.01 10.18 -0.20
C PHE A 154 16.65 9.41 -1.36
N VAL A 155 16.19 8.19 -1.64
CA VAL A 155 16.71 7.39 -2.75
C VAL A 155 15.88 7.70 -3.99
N LYS A 156 16.26 8.70 -4.78
CA LYS A 156 15.61 9.01 -6.07
C LYS A 156 16.35 8.34 -7.22
N PRO A 157 15.65 8.01 -8.33
CA PRO A 157 16.36 7.62 -9.54
C PRO A 157 17.35 8.73 -9.91
N PRO A 158 18.56 8.39 -10.40
CA PRO A 158 19.44 9.37 -11.00
C PRO A 158 18.61 10.15 -12.00
N ASP A 159 18.70 11.49 -11.98
CA ASP A 159 18.00 12.33 -12.94
C ASP A 159 18.28 11.73 -14.32
N ALA A 160 17.24 11.17 -14.94
CA ALA A 160 17.33 10.82 -16.33
C ALA A 160 17.61 12.16 -16.99
N LYS A 161 18.88 12.38 -17.39
CA LYS A 161 19.12 13.23 -18.53
C LYS A 161 18.23 12.62 -19.58
N ILE A 162 17.08 13.24 -19.80
CA ILE A 162 16.28 13.03 -20.99
C ILE A 162 17.20 13.61 -22.08
N THR A 163 18.23 12.87 -22.44
CA THR A 163 18.79 12.95 -23.77
C THR A 163 17.62 12.45 -24.59
N HIS A 164 16.78 13.38 -25.03
CA HIS A 164 15.95 13.16 -26.18
C HIS A 164 16.94 12.90 -27.33
N GLU A 165 17.51 11.69 -27.40
CA GLU A 165 17.71 11.06 -28.68
C GLU A 165 16.29 10.86 -29.21
N VAL A 166 15.74 11.93 -29.77
CA VAL A 166 14.61 11.81 -30.68
C VAL A 166 15.18 10.96 -31.79
N THR A 167 14.91 9.66 -31.75
CA THR A 167 15.23 8.80 -32.86
C THR A 167 14.52 9.40 -34.09
N PRO A 168 15.17 9.45 -35.26
CA PRO A 168 14.58 10.01 -36.47
C PRO A 168 13.17 9.46 -36.71
N ASP A 169 12.95 8.17 -36.44
CA ASP A 169 11.66 7.48 -36.49
C ASP A 169 10.57 8.11 -35.62
N PHE A 170 10.89 8.52 -34.38
CA PHE A 170 9.91 9.16 -33.50
C PHE A 170 9.55 10.56 -34.02
N GLN A 171 10.50 11.28 -34.60
CA GLN A 171 10.27 12.60 -35.17
C GLN A 171 9.41 12.52 -36.42
N GLU A 172 9.68 11.54 -37.30
CA GLU A 172 8.86 11.27 -38.49
C GLU A 172 7.43 10.86 -38.12
N ALA A 173 7.26 9.94 -37.17
CA ALA A 173 5.94 9.53 -36.70
C ALA A 173 5.14 10.71 -36.11
N PHE A 174 5.80 11.57 -35.33
CA PHE A 174 5.16 12.76 -34.75
C PHE A 174 4.77 13.80 -35.82
N LEU A 175 5.59 14.00 -36.86
CA LEU A 175 5.26 14.91 -37.96
C LEU A 175 4.14 14.37 -38.85
N ALA A 176 4.13 13.06 -39.15
CA ALA A 176 3.05 12.41 -39.88
C ALA A 176 1.71 12.58 -39.15
N GLN A 177 1.70 12.35 -37.83
CA GLN A 177 0.51 12.53 -37.00
C GLN A 177 0.02 13.98 -36.98
N LYS A 178 0.94 14.97 -36.92
CA LYS A 178 0.57 16.40 -37.00
C LYS A 178 -0.07 16.78 -38.33
N GLN A 179 0.42 16.22 -39.44
CA GLN A 179 -0.16 16.48 -40.76
C GLN A 179 -1.56 15.87 -40.91
N GLU A 180 -1.77 14.66 -40.40
CA GLU A 180 -3.07 14.01 -40.40
C GLU A 180 -4.11 14.82 -39.62
N ILE A 181 -3.77 15.27 -38.40
CA ILE A 181 -4.64 16.12 -37.59
C ILE A 181 -4.95 17.46 -38.30
N ALA A 182 -3.98 18.06 -38.98
CA ALA A 182 -4.21 19.30 -39.73
C ALA A 182 -5.19 19.10 -40.90
N THR A 183 -5.13 17.93 -41.54
CA THR A 183 -6.00 17.57 -42.66
C THR A 183 -7.42 17.32 -42.18
N LEU A 184 -7.59 16.55 -41.10
CA LEU A 184 -8.89 16.31 -40.47
C LEU A 184 -9.54 17.62 -40.00
N LYS A 185 -8.78 18.55 -39.42
CA LYS A 185 -9.29 19.87 -39.02
C LYS A 185 -9.81 20.69 -40.20
N ARG A 186 -9.18 20.60 -41.37
CA ARG A 186 -9.68 21.27 -42.59
C ARG A 186 -10.97 20.64 -43.08
N GLN A 187 -11.02 19.30 -43.15
CA GLN A 187 -12.25 18.59 -43.52
C GLN A 187 -13.41 18.96 -42.58
N LEU A 188 -13.15 19.00 -41.27
CA LEU A 188 -14.17 19.34 -40.28
C LEU A 188 -14.68 20.79 -40.44
N ALA A 189 -13.79 21.74 -40.77
CA ALA A 189 -14.17 23.11 -41.07
C ALA A 189 -14.99 23.24 -42.38
N ASP A 190 -14.68 22.43 -43.39
CA ASP A 190 -15.43 22.39 -44.64
C ASP A 190 -16.81 21.74 -44.44
N TYR A 191 -16.92 20.70 -43.62
CA TYR A 191 -18.19 20.11 -43.20
C TYR A 191 -19.06 21.10 -42.42
N GLN A 192 -18.49 21.84 -41.47
CA GLN A 192 -19.22 22.86 -40.70
C GLN A 192 -19.76 23.98 -41.59
N LYS A 193 -18.99 24.43 -42.59
CA LYS A 193 -19.46 25.42 -43.57
C LYS A 193 -20.55 24.90 -44.50
N GLN A 194 -20.58 23.59 -44.76
CA GLN A 194 -21.68 22.99 -45.52
C GLN A 194 -22.95 22.94 -44.68
N ASP A 195 -22.86 22.56 -43.41
CA ASP A 195 -24.01 22.48 -42.49
C ASP A 195 -24.66 23.87 -42.25
N ASP A 196 -23.84 24.91 -42.08
CA ASP A 196 -24.31 26.31 -41.93
C ASP A 196 -25.02 26.87 -43.18
N ASN A 197 -24.81 26.28 -44.36
CA ASN A 197 -25.45 26.69 -45.62
C ASN A 197 -26.80 25.96 -45.87
N PHE A 198 -27.18 25.00 -45.02
CA PHE A 198 -28.45 24.26 -45.12
C PHE A 198 -29.50 24.69 -44.07
N HIS A 199 -29.21 25.74 -43.28
CA HIS A 199 -30.13 26.41 -42.35
C HIS A 199 -30.43 27.85 -42.80
#